data_AF-A0A0N5CBW6-F1
#
_entry.id   AF-A0A0N5CBW6-F1
#
_cell.length_a   1.000
_cell.length_b   1.000
_cell.length_c   1.000
_cell.angle_alpha   90.00
_cell.angle_beta   90.00
_cell.angle_gamma   90.00
#
_symmetry.space_group_name_H-M   'P 1'
#
loop_
_entity.id
_entity.type
_entity.pdbx_description
1 polymer ?
#
loop_
_entity_poly.entity_id
_entity_poly.type
_entity_poly.pdbx_seq_one_letter_code
_entity_poly.pdbx_strand_id
1 'polypeptide(L)' 'EESRVVSNVDPANTMSFLTISVGVGWGVNYQKLFLTELPCRYEVIFS' A
#
# COMPACT_ATOMS: atom_id res chain seq x y z
N GLU A 1 33.11 -10.28 12.04
CA GLU A 1 31.90 -9.48 12.34
C GLU A 1 31.27 -9.08 11.03
N GLU A 2 30.26 -9.82 10.59
CA GLU A 2 29.55 -9.58 9.34
C GLU A 2 28.49 -8.51 9.61
N SER A 3 28.81 -7.27 9.24
CA SER A 3 27.88 -6.15 9.36
C SER A 3 26.74 -6.34 8.36
N ARG A 4 25.68 -7.00 8.81
CA ARG A 4 24.39 -6.99 8.11
C ARG A 4 23.86 -5.56 8.16
N VAL A 5 24.09 -4.81 7.09
CA VAL A 5 23.35 -3.58 6.81
C VAL A 5 21.91 -4.02 6.54
N VAL A 6 21.12 -4.13 7.61
CA VAL A 6 19.66 -4.19 7.51
C VAL A 6 19.29 -2.80 7.04
N SER A 7 19.10 -2.65 5.73
CA SER A 7 18.52 -1.45 5.16
C SER A 7 17.16 -1.29 5.82
N ASN A 8 17.08 -0.39 6.79
CA ASN A 8 15.91 -0.02 7.58
C ASN A 8 14.91 0.74 6.69
N VAL A 9 14.60 0.20 5.51
CA VAL A 9 13.64 0.78 4.58
C VAL A 9 12.28 0.38 5.11
N ASP A 10 11.64 1.31 5.80
CA ASP A 10 10.22 1.19 6.15
C ASP A 10 9.46 0.77 4.87
N PRO A 11 8.71 -0.34 4.87
CA PRO A 11 7.90 -0.73 3.73
C PRO A 11 6.97 0.39 3.25
N ALA A 12 6.54 1.28 4.16
CA ALA A 12 5.77 2.47 3.81
C ALA A 12 6.57 3.47 2.94
N ASN A 13 7.90 3.49 3.07
CA ASN A 13 8.81 4.30 2.25
C ASN A 13 9.31 3.57 0.98
N THR A 14 9.05 2.26 0.83
CA THR A 14 9.33 1.57 -0.45
C THR A 14 8.30 1.85 -1.53
N MET A 15 7.11 2.34 -1.16
CA MET A 15 6.02 2.64 -2.08
C MET A 15 5.97 4.15 -2.31
N SER A 16 6.18 4.59 -3.55
CA SER A 16 6.03 5.99 -3.95
C SER A 16 4.57 6.42 -4.10
N PHE A 17 3.60 5.62 -3.60
CA PHE A 17 2.19 5.92 -3.77
C PHE A 17 1.32 5.38 -2.62
N LEU A 18 0.20 6.07 -2.36
CA LEU A 18 -0.84 5.72 -1.42
C LEU A 18 -2.17 5.52 -2.16
N THR A 19 -2.83 4.37 -1.93
CA THR A 19 -4.16 4.09 -2.51
C THR A 19 -5.26 4.28 -1.46
N ILE A 20 -6.29 5.05 -1.81
CA ILE A 20 -7.41 5.37 -0.92
C ILE A 20 -8.73 5.01 -1.61
N SER A 21 -9.58 4.24 -0.94
CA SER A 21 -10.96 3.97 -1.34
C SER A 21 -11.94 4.59 -0.34
N VAL A 22 -13.02 5.19 -0.83
CA VAL A 22 -14.04 5.85 0.02
C VAL A 22 -15.35 5.08 -0.07
N GLY A 23 -15.97 4.81 1.08
CA GLY A 23 -17.25 4.09 1.16
C GLY A 23 -17.16 2.57 1.02
N VAL A 24 -16.02 2.02 0.57
CA VAL A 24 -15.79 0.58 0.46
C VAL A 24 -14.34 0.25 0.86
N GLY A 25 -14.16 -0.72 1.76
CA GLY A 25 -12.85 -1.25 2.14
C GLY A 25 -12.42 -2.45 1.28
N TRP A 26 -11.12 -2.77 1.30
CA TRP A 26 -10.52 -3.87 0.57
C TRP A 26 -9.36 -4.50 1.36
N GLY A 27 -8.99 -5.73 0.98
CA GLY A 27 -7.94 -6.52 1.62
C GLY A 27 -8.50 -7.72 2.37
N VAL A 28 -7.65 -8.44 3.10
CA VAL A 28 -7.97 -9.75 3.70
C VAL A 28 -9.17 -9.77 4.65
N ASN A 29 -9.57 -8.61 5.16
CA ASN A 29 -10.70 -8.45 6.09
C ASN A 29 -11.99 -7.94 5.41
N TYR A 30 -11.99 -7.82 4.08
CA TYR A 30 -13.10 -7.28 3.31
C TYR A 30 -13.53 -8.27 2.22
N GLN A 31 -14.77 -8.12 1.73
CA GLN A 31 -15.27 -8.93 0.61
C GLN A 31 -14.46 -8.71 -0.67
N LYS A 32 -13.90 -7.51 -0.85
CA LYS A 32 -13.05 -7.15 -1.98
C LYS A 32 -11.60 -7.36 -1.59
N LEU A 33 -10.91 -8.19 -2.33
CA LEU A 33 -9.51 -8.54 -2.05
C LEU A 33 -8.55 -7.63 -2.81
N PHE A 34 -8.94 -7.20 -4.01
CA PHE A 34 -8.08 -6.45 -4.93
C PHE A 34 -8.61 -5.06 -5.24
N LEU A 35 -7.69 -4.16 -5.58
CA LEU A 35 -7.98 -2.78 -5.97
C LEU A 35 -8.85 -2.65 -7.22
N THR A 36 -8.81 -3.66 -8.11
CA THR A 36 -9.60 -3.72 -9.34
C THR A 36 -11.09 -3.93 -9.08
N GLU A 37 -11.46 -4.39 -7.88
CA GLU A 37 -12.84 -4.63 -7.48
C GLU A 37 -13.50 -3.39 -6.86
N LEU A 38 -12.71 -2.34 -6.59
CA LEU A 38 -13.18 -1.08 -6.05
C LEU A 38 -13.92 -0.28 -7.13
N PRO A 39 -15.10 0.31 -6.81
CA PRO A 39 -15.86 1.09 -7.79
C PRO A 39 -15.16 2.42 -8.13
N CYS A 40 -14.41 2.97 -7.17
CA CYS A 40 -13.58 4.15 -7.33
C CYS A 40 -12.42 4.11 -6.32
N ARG A 41 -11.27 4.69 -6.68
CA ARG A 41 -10.11 4.86 -5.81
C ARG A 41 -9.29 6.08 -6.22
N TYR A 42 -8.56 6.63 -5.26
CA TYR A 42 -7.54 7.65 -5.49
C TYR A 42 -6.16 7.04 -5.30
N GLU A 43 -5.22 7.44 -6.14
CA GLU A 43 -3.80 7.10 -6.02
C GLU A 43 -3.03 8.42 -5.87
N VAL A 44 -2.40 8.60 -4.70
CA VAL A 44 -1.52 9.73 -4.42
C VAL A 44 -0.10 9.27 -4.70
N ILE A 45 0.63 9.99 -5.56
CA ILE A 45 2.04 9.69 -5.86
C ILE A 45 2.91 10.70 -5.13
N PHE A 46 3.86 10.22 -4.33
CA PHE A 46 4.85 11.03 -3.62
C PHE A 46 6.09 11.17 -4.51
N SER A 47 6.35 12.40 -4.96
CA SER A 47 7.48 12.78 -5.84
C SER A 47 8.63 13.39 -5.07
#